data_AF-A0A4S4BGN5-F1
#
_entry.id   AF-A0A4S4BGN5-F1
#
_cell.length_a   1.000
_cell.length_b   1.000
_cell.length_c   1.000
_cell.angle_alpha   90.00
_cell.angle_beta   90.00
_cell.angle_gamma   90.00
#
_symmetry.space_group_name_H-M   'P 1'
#
loop_
_entity.id
_entity.type
_entity.pdbx_description
1 polymer ?
#
loop_
_entity_poly.entity_id
_entity_poly.type
_entity_poly.pdbx_seq_one_letter_code
_entity_poly.pdbx_strand_id
1 'polypeptide(L)'
;MADQWTSEEFLSQVRNAKQRIRELANSSKHDHLKEFHLMGIVTPLLDMLGADPAVIVGGNAVELYTSGSYKTVDVDLVMVRDDIARELFDRLGFKRDIVMSSGSRT
;
A
#
# COMPACT_ATOMS: atom_id res chain seq x y z
N MET A 1 -7.07 18.24 -9.52
CA MET A 1 -6.14 17.38 -8.74
C MET A 1 -5.99 17.89 -7.30
N ALA A 2 -5.59 19.16 -7.05
CA ALA A 2 -5.44 19.69 -5.68
C ALA A 2 -6.72 19.64 -4.82
N ASP A 3 -7.89 19.76 -5.45
CA ASP A 3 -9.20 19.82 -4.78
C ASP A 3 -9.62 18.51 -4.10
N GLN A 4 -9.20 17.36 -4.65
CA GLN A 4 -9.64 16.04 -4.18
C GLN A 4 -9.02 15.70 -2.80
N TRP A 5 -7.76 16.07 -2.60
CA TRP A 5 -7.01 15.88 -1.35
C TRP A 5 -7.60 16.60 -0.14
N THR A 6 -8.34 17.68 -0.39
CA THR A 6 -8.94 18.54 0.64
C THR A 6 -10.43 18.28 0.85
N SER A 7 -11.04 17.44 0.01
CA SER A 7 -12.45 17.08 0.17
C SER A 7 -12.71 16.39 1.51
N GLU A 8 -13.81 16.74 2.17
CA GLU A 8 -14.20 16.11 3.45
C GLU A 8 -14.41 14.60 3.33
N GLU A 9 -14.92 14.16 2.17
CA GLU A 9 -15.06 12.74 1.85
C GLU A 9 -13.70 12.05 1.88
N PHE A 10 -12.72 12.54 1.12
CA PHE A 10 -11.38 11.96 1.09
C PHE A 10 -10.71 11.98 2.45
N LEU A 11 -10.78 13.09 3.18
CA LEU A 11 -10.20 13.19 4.53
C LEU A 11 -10.85 12.20 5.51
N SER A 12 -12.16 11.96 5.39
CA SER A 12 -12.87 10.94 6.16
C SER A 12 -12.37 9.54 5.83
N GLN A 13 -12.19 9.23 4.55
CA GLN A 13 -11.65 7.95 4.11
C GLN A 13 -10.21 7.73 4.61
N VAL A 14 -9.36 8.75 4.58
CA VAL A 14 -8.00 8.68 5.14
C VAL A 14 -8.01 8.40 6.65
N ARG A 15 -8.89 9.06 7.41
CA ARG A 15 -9.05 8.78 8.86
C ARG A 15 -9.48 7.34 9.11
N ASN A 16 -10.46 6.85 8.35
CA ASN A 16 -10.95 5.48 8.43
C ASN A 16 -9.83 4.46 8.08
N ALA A 17 -9.10 4.70 6.99
CA ALA A 17 -7.99 3.87 6.57
C ALA A 17 -6.90 3.79 7.65
N LYS A 18 -6.51 4.91 8.26
CA LYS A 18 -5.56 4.92 9.38
C LYS A 18 -6.00 4.08 10.57
N GLN A 19 -7.30 4.06 10.86
CA GLN A 19 -7.84 3.25 11.95
C GLN A 19 -7.77 1.76 11.58
N ARG A 20 -8.24 1.38 10.39
CA ARG A 20 -8.19 -0.01 9.89
C ARG A 20 -6.77 -0.54 9.78
N ILE A 21 -5.81 0.28 9.34
CA ILE A 21 -4.39 -0.10 9.27
C ILE A 21 -3.84 -0.36 10.68
N ARG A 22 -4.19 0.46 11.68
CA ARG A 22 -3.78 0.23 13.07
C ARG A 22 -4.38 -1.06 13.65
N GLU A 23 -5.64 -1.32 13.39
CA GLU A 23 -6.31 -2.56 13.81
C GLU A 23 -5.66 -3.78 13.14
N LEU A 24 -5.39 -3.68 11.83
CA LEU A 24 -4.71 -4.72 11.08
C LEU A 24 -3.32 -4.97 11.66
N ALA A 25 -2.52 -3.93 11.93
CA ALA A 25 -1.18 -4.05 12.49
C ALA A 25 -1.16 -4.75 13.86
N ASN A 26 -2.16 -4.48 14.72
CA ASN A 26 -2.24 -5.02 16.08
C ASN A 26 -2.97 -6.37 16.18
N SER A 27 -3.49 -6.91 15.08
CA SER A 27 -4.22 -8.18 15.06
C SER A 27 -3.37 -9.30 14.48
N SER A 28 -3.41 -10.49 15.10
CA SER A 28 -2.81 -11.72 14.56
C SER A 28 -3.75 -12.49 13.62
N LYS A 29 -5.03 -12.10 13.56
CA LYS A 29 -6.08 -12.77 12.77
C LYS A 29 -5.74 -12.84 11.27
N HIS A 30 -4.95 -11.89 10.78
CA HIS A 30 -4.67 -11.69 9.37
C HIS A 30 -3.19 -11.87 9.02
N ASP A 31 -2.37 -12.44 9.89
CA ASP A 31 -0.90 -12.50 9.72
C ASP A 31 -0.43 -13.22 8.46
N HIS A 32 -1.26 -14.07 7.84
CA HIS A 32 -0.91 -14.80 6.63
C HIS A 32 -1.25 -14.05 5.32
N LEU A 33 -2.02 -12.96 5.38
CA LEU A 33 -2.45 -12.18 4.21
C LEU A 33 -2.53 -10.67 4.56
N LYS A 34 -1.71 -10.23 5.50
CA LYS A 34 -1.79 -8.89 6.11
C LYS A 34 -1.54 -7.82 5.05
N GLU A 35 -0.64 -8.13 4.15
CA GLU A 35 -0.25 -7.43 2.94
C GLU A 35 -1.45 -7.19 2.02
N PHE A 36 -2.25 -8.23 1.74
CA PHE A 36 -3.45 -8.12 0.92
C PHE A 36 -4.57 -7.33 1.59
N HIS A 37 -4.75 -7.52 2.91
CA HIS A 37 -5.69 -6.71 3.67
C HIS A 37 -5.30 -5.24 3.67
N LEU A 38 -4.00 -4.94 3.76
CA LEU A 38 -3.49 -3.58 3.64
C LEU A 38 -3.78 -3.02 2.24
N MET A 39 -3.51 -3.79 1.17
CA MET A 39 -3.82 -3.35 -0.19
C MET A 39 -5.30 -3.08 -0.39
N GLY A 40 -6.20 -3.91 0.15
CA GLY A 40 -7.65 -3.65 0.11
C GLY A 40 -8.10 -2.39 0.89
N ILE A 41 -7.25 -1.85 1.76
CA ILE A 41 -7.48 -0.55 2.41
C ILE A 41 -6.94 0.60 1.54
N VAL A 42 -5.80 0.41 0.89
CA VAL A 42 -5.05 1.46 0.20
C VAL A 42 -5.51 1.68 -1.24
N THR A 43 -5.84 0.62 -2.00
CA THR A 43 -6.19 0.74 -3.42
C THR A 43 -7.43 1.59 -3.69
N PRO A 44 -8.50 1.62 -2.87
CA PRO A 44 -9.61 2.55 -3.09
C PRO A 44 -9.22 4.01 -2.92
N LEU A 45 -8.26 4.32 -2.05
CA LEU A 45 -7.76 5.70 -1.88
C LEU A 45 -6.95 6.15 -3.10
N LEU A 46 -6.16 5.24 -3.69
CA LEU A 46 -5.40 5.49 -4.91
C LEU A 46 -6.34 5.72 -6.11
N ASP A 47 -7.40 4.93 -6.21
CA ASP A 47 -8.44 5.07 -7.24
C ASP A 47 -9.14 6.44 -7.16
N MET A 48 -9.54 6.85 -5.94
CA MET A 48 -10.12 8.18 -5.72
C MET A 48 -9.19 9.34 -6.13
N LEU A 49 -7.88 9.12 -6.18
CA LEU A 49 -6.89 10.12 -6.56
C LEU A 49 -6.46 10.02 -8.03
N GLY A 50 -7.01 9.07 -8.80
CA GLY A 50 -6.61 8.81 -10.18
C GLY A 50 -5.16 8.30 -10.29
N ALA A 51 -4.72 7.49 -9.31
CA ALA A 51 -3.44 6.78 -9.34
C ALA A 51 -3.56 5.35 -9.86
N ASP A 52 -4.62 5.07 -10.60
CA ASP A 52 -4.85 3.81 -11.29
C ASP A 52 -4.01 3.69 -12.60
N PRO A 53 -3.68 2.47 -13.03
CA PRO A 53 -3.79 1.23 -12.27
C PRO A 53 -2.66 1.10 -11.23
N ALA A 54 -3.02 0.69 -10.01
CA ALA A 54 -2.08 0.15 -9.04
C ALA A 54 -2.03 -1.37 -9.21
N VAL A 55 -0.93 -1.88 -9.76
CA VAL A 55 -0.78 -3.31 -10.06
C VAL A 55 0.13 -3.96 -9.03
N ILE A 56 -0.40 -4.95 -8.30
CA ILE A 56 0.41 -5.82 -7.44
C ILE A 56 1.28 -6.71 -8.32
N VAL A 57 2.60 -6.68 -8.11
CA VAL A 57 3.57 -7.48 -8.87
C VAL A 57 4.46 -8.30 -7.91
N GLY A 58 5.49 -8.96 -8.44
CA GLY A 58 6.48 -9.68 -7.62
C GLY A 58 5.95 -10.98 -7.03
N GLY A 59 6.51 -11.40 -5.89
CA GLY A 59 6.16 -12.65 -5.22
C GLY A 59 4.69 -12.73 -4.81
N ASN A 60 4.05 -11.60 -4.47
CA ASN A 60 2.62 -11.55 -4.12
C ASN A 60 1.69 -11.86 -5.31
N ALA A 61 2.09 -11.48 -6.53
CA ALA A 61 1.32 -11.89 -7.71
C ALA A 61 1.36 -13.41 -7.88
N VAL A 62 2.52 -14.04 -7.60
CA VAL A 62 2.68 -15.50 -7.63
C VAL A 62 1.90 -16.16 -6.49
N GLU A 63 1.86 -15.58 -5.30
CA GLU A 63 1.07 -16.08 -4.16
C GLU A 63 -0.43 -16.16 -4.47
N LEU A 64 -0.97 -15.14 -5.16
CA LEU A 64 -2.35 -15.11 -5.66
C LEU A 64 -2.67 -16.27 -6.61
N TYR A 65 -1.81 -16.52 -7.61
CA TYR A 65 -2.02 -17.61 -8.58
C TYR A 65 -1.67 -19.00 -8.03
N THR A 66 -0.94 -19.08 -6.92
CA THR A 66 -0.57 -20.34 -6.26
C THR A 66 -1.40 -20.64 -5.00
N SER A 67 -2.42 -19.82 -4.72
CA SER A 67 -3.31 -19.98 -3.56
C SER A 67 -2.56 -20.08 -2.23
N GLY A 68 -1.48 -19.30 -2.04
CA GLY A 68 -0.73 -19.29 -0.78
C GLY A 68 0.38 -20.32 -0.64
N SER A 69 0.76 -21.05 -1.72
CA SER A 69 1.85 -22.04 -1.67
C SER A 69 3.25 -21.41 -1.65
N TYR A 70 3.34 -20.10 -1.85
CA TYR A 70 4.55 -19.28 -1.78
C TYR A 70 4.22 -18.05 -0.93
N LYS A 71 5.00 -17.76 0.12
CA LYS A 71 4.75 -16.62 1.02
C LYS A 71 5.78 -15.53 0.82
N THR A 72 5.32 -14.30 0.55
CA THR A 72 6.14 -13.09 0.61
C THR A 72 5.65 -12.16 1.71
N VAL A 73 6.58 -11.42 2.31
CA VAL A 73 6.31 -10.52 3.46
C VAL A 73 6.13 -9.07 3.01
N ASP A 74 6.57 -8.75 1.79
CA ASP A 74 6.51 -7.44 1.15
C ASP A 74 5.47 -7.41 0.02
N VAL A 75 4.98 -6.21 -0.33
CA VAL A 75 4.13 -5.96 -1.51
C VAL A 75 4.86 -5.06 -2.48
N ASP A 76 5.05 -5.54 -3.70
CA ASP A 76 5.52 -4.73 -4.80
C ASP A 76 4.35 -4.14 -5.58
N LEU A 77 4.40 -2.84 -5.83
CA LEU A 77 3.41 -2.10 -6.61
C LEU A 77 4.07 -1.45 -7.82
N VAL A 78 3.51 -1.69 -9.00
CA VAL A 78 3.79 -0.89 -10.21
C VAL A 78 2.67 0.11 -10.38
N MET A 79 3.04 1.38 -10.49
CA MET A 79 2.12 2.51 -10.55
C MET A 79 2.58 3.52 -11.59
N VAL A 80 1.62 4.09 -12.33
CA VAL A 80 1.90 5.17 -13.30
C VAL A 80 2.13 6.50 -12.58
N ARG A 81 1.43 6.71 -11.46
CA ARG A 81 1.48 7.94 -10.63
C ARG A 81 2.11 7.65 -9.26
N ASP A 82 3.40 7.33 -9.28
CA ASP A 82 4.15 7.05 -8.04
C ASP A 82 4.23 8.27 -7.12
N ASP A 83 4.17 9.48 -7.67
CA ASP A 83 4.07 10.75 -6.95
C ASP A 83 2.83 10.80 -6.03
N ILE A 84 1.66 10.44 -6.55
CA ILE A 84 0.41 10.40 -5.78
C ILE A 84 0.47 9.33 -4.72
N ALA A 85 0.97 8.15 -5.07
CA ALA A 85 1.09 7.04 -4.13
C ALA A 85 2.00 7.41 -2.96
N ARG A 86 3.15 8.05 -3.21
CA ARG A 86 4.06 8.55 -2.18
C ARG A 86 3.37 9.51 -1.22
N GLU A 87 2.68 10.52 -1.75
CA GLU A 87 1.96 11.48 -0.91
C GLU A 87 0.86 10.80 -0.07
N LEU A 88 0.14 9.83 -0.64
CA LEU A 88 -0.85 9.06 0.09
C LEU A 88 -0.21 8.25 1.23
N PHE A 89 0.90 7.54 0.97
CA PHE A 89 1.60 6.76 2.00
C PHE A 89 2.13 7.64 3.13
N ASP A 90 2.68 8.82 2.81
CA ASP A 90 3.11 9.80 3.80
C ASP A 90 1.93 10.28 4.65
N ARG A 91 0.79 10.60 4.02
CA ARG A 91 -0.43 10.99 4.73
C ARG A 91 -0.98 9.88 5.60
N LEU A 92 -0.86 8.61 5.19
CA LEU A 92 -1.26 7.44 5.98
C LEU A 92 -0.30 7.17 7.16
N GLY A 93 0.90 7.76 7.15
CA GLY A 93 1.89 7.67 8.23
C GLY A 93 2.92 6.56 8.03
N PHE A 94 3.07 6.05 6.81
CA PHE A 94 4.16 5.14 6.48
C PHE A 94 5.49 5.88 6.52
N LYS A 95 6.55 5.15 6.88
CA LYS A 95 7.92 5.68 6.87
C LYS A 95 8.66 5.07 5.70
N ARG A 96 9.44 5.92 5.03
CA ARG A 96 10.35 5.47 4.00
C ARG A 96 11.55 4.80 4.66
N ASP A 97 11.77 3.54 4.34
CA ASP A 97 13.03 2.89 4.69
C ASP A 97 14.07 3.25 3.61
N ILE A 98 15.11 3.98 4.01
CA ILE A 98 16.20 4.31 3.09
C ILE A 98 17.19 3.15 3.16
N VAL A 99 16.94 2.10 2.39
CA VAL A 99 17.93 1.05 2.21
C VAL A 99 19.08 1.65 1.41
N MET A 100 20.17 2.01 2.10
CA MET A 100 21.42 2.33 1.43
C MET A 100 21.88 1.07 0.71
N SER A 101 21.79 1.07 -0.62
CA SER A 101 22.47 0.06 -1.41
C SER A 101 23.97 0.22 -1.15
N SER A 102 24.54 -0.72 -0.41
CA SER A 102 25.98 -0.90 -0.32
C SER A 102 26.47 -1.31 -1.72
N GLY A 103 26.71 -0.30 -2.55
CA GLY A 103 27.44 -0.46 -3.80
C GLY A 103 28.87 -0.86 -3.48
N SER A 104 29.13 -2.15 -3.32
CA SER A 104 30.45 -2.72 -3.57
C SER A 104 30.49 -3.16 -5.03
N ARG A 105 30.76 -2.20 -5.91
CA ARG A 105 31.35 -2.51 -7.22
C ARG A 105 32.86 -2.56 -7.01
N THR A 106 33.39 -3.77 -6.86
CA THR A 106 34.76 -4.10 -7.26
C THR A 106 34.78 -4.36 -8.74
#